data_AF-W4H1Q5-F1
#
_entry.id   AF-W4H1Q5-F1
#
_cell.length_a   1.000
_cell.length_b   1.000
_cell.length_c   1.000
_cell.angle_alpha   90.00
_cell.angle_beta   90.00
_cell.angle_gamma   90.00
#
_symmetry.space_group_name_H-M   'P 1'
#
loop_
_entity.id
_entity.type
_entity.pdbx_description
1 polymer ?
#
loop_
_entity_poly.entity_id
_entity_poly.type
_entity_poly.pdbx_seq_one_letter_code
_entity_poly.pdbx_strand_id
1 'polypeptide(L)'
;MNVLVLGGTGPLGLCLLNQLVEAKTNPDFPAKLDVITAVVRPASKDKIGQDTLAGVKVIEGNLLDETTLTQALDNQNVIIVAVGHGSVCHESQKLLNAHAATSQAHRVVVVTSLGTNESYDECNFFTKTLVSTVLRTEIGHKKIQEDLLRSGPFSSSDTKDFVLVRPAGLTGPEVTGVYTAAEHGVAGGRITRGNVAHFIVNELLSGKKGDKYSNKSFQLA
;
A
#
# COMPACT_ATOMS: atom_id res chain seq x y z
N MET A 1 -12.29 11.75 6.14
CA MET A 1 -12.17 10.76 5.07
C MET A 1 -11.99 9.36 5.63
N ASN A 2 -12.47 8.36 4.90
CA ASN A 2 -12.38 6.94 5.22
C ASN A 2 -11.20 6.30 4.49
N VAL A 3 -10.40 5.51 5.21
CA VAL A 3 -9.20 4.86 4.70
C VAL A 3 -9.31 3.35 4.89
N LEU A 4 -9.03 2.58 3.84
CA LEU A 4 -8.96 1.12 3.88
C LEU A 4 -7.52 0.64 3.76
N VAL A 5 -7.12 -0.30 4.62
CA VAL A 5 -5.82 -0.98 4.54
C VAL A 5 -6.04 -2.47 4.24
N LEU A 6 -5.57 -2.90 3.06
CA LEU A 6 -5.48 -4.30 2.69
C LEU A 6 -4.08 -4.83 3.04
N GLY A 7 -4.01 -5.94 3.78
CA GLY A 7 -2.73 -6.46 4.29
C GLY A 7 -2.29 -5.84 5.62
N GLY A 8 -3.22 -5.30 6.41
CA GLY A 8 -2.95 -4.60 7.68
C GLY A 8 -2.26 -5.44 8.78
N THR A 9 -2.25 -6.77 8.66
CA THR A 9 -1.60 -7.67 9.64
C THR A 9 -0.18 -8.12 9.24
N GLY A 10 0.30 -7.70 8.08
CA GLY A 10 1.71 -7.85 7.71
C GLY A 10 2.59 -6.85 8.46
N PRO A 11 3.93 -7.06 8.56
CA PRO A 11 4.80 -6.16 9.31
C PRO A 11 4.74 -4.69 8.88
N LEU A 12 4.61 -4.41 7.58
CA LEU A 12 4.38 -3.04 7.07
C LEU A 12 2.94 -2.57 7.35
N GLY A 13 1.96 -3.46 7.19
CA GLY A 13 0.56 -3.18 7.50
C GLY A 13 0.34 -2.73 8.94
N LEU A 14 1.04 -3.34 9.89
CA LEU A 14 1.00 -2.95 11.31
C LEU A 14 1.53 -1.53 11.51
N CYS A 15 2.64 -1.17 10.84
CA CYS A 15 3.17 0.20 10.88
C CYS A 15 2.16 1.20 10.30
N LEU A 16 1.50 0.85 9.19
CA LEU A 16 0.45 1.68 8.57
C LEU A 16 -0.74 1.90 9.50
N LEU A 17 -1.26 0.83 10.12
CA LEU A 17 -2.40 0.94 11.03
C LEU A 17 -2.07 1.80 12.25
N ASN A 18 -0.90 1.60 12.86
CA ASN A 18 -0.46 2.41 14.00
C ASN A 18 -0.40 3.90 13.64
N GLN A 19 0.31 4.23 12.56
CA GLN A 19 0.47 5.63 12.14
C GLN A 19 -0.84 6.28 11.66
N LEU A 20 -1.76 5.51 11.06
CA LEU A 20 -3.08 6.03 10.71
C LEU A 20 -3.91 6.35 11.95
N VAL A 21 -3.86 5.51 12.99
CA VAL A 21 -4.56 5.76 14.26
C VAL A 21 -3.97 6.99 14.95
N GLU A 22 -2.64 7.12 15.00
CA GLU A 22 -1.97 8.32 15.49
C GLU A 22 -2.40 9.57 14.71
N ALA A 23 -2.33 9.52 13.37
CA ALA A 23 -2.72 10.61 12.48
C ALA A 23 -4.20 11.01 12.68
N LYS A 24 -5.09 10.06 12.92
CA LYS A 24 -6.52 10.32 13.19
C LYS A 24 -6.73 11.13 14.47
N THR A 25 -5.89 10.91 15.48
CA THR A 25 -5.97 11.63 16.77
C THR A 25 -5.18 12.94 16.78
N ASN A 26 -4.32 13.16 15.77
CA ASN A 26 -3.47 14.34 15.69
C ASN A 26 -4.23 15.53 15.07
N PRO A 27 -4.44 16.64 15.80
CA PRO A 27 -5.15 17.81 15.29
C PRO A 27 -4.38 18.55 14.18
N ASP A 28 -3.05 18.39 14.12
CA ASP A 28 -2.19 19.04 13.14
C ASP A 28 -2.03 18.24 11.85
N PHE A 29 -2.61 17.03 11.79
CA PHE A 29 -2.55 16.20 10.59
C PHE A 29 -3.38 16.84 9.46
N PRO A 30 -2.84 16.98 8.23
CA PRO A 30 -3.42 17.84 7.19
C PRO A 30 -4.79 17.38 6.65
N ALA A 31 -5.25 16.18 7.01
CA ALA A 31 -6.53 15.64 6.57
C ALA A 31 -7.28 14.97 7.72
N LYS A 32 -8.55 15.33 7.92
CA LYS A 32 -9.39 14.68 8.94
C LYS A 32 -9.68 13.22 8.56
N LEU A 33 -9.27 12.28 9.41
CA LEU A 33 -9.58 10.85 9.27
C LEU A 33 -10.82 10.49 10.10
N ASP A 34 -11.83 9.90 9.46
CA ASP A 34 -13.09 9.53 10.15
C ASP A 34 -13.09 8.05 10.53
N VAL A 35 -12.86 7.16 9.55
CA VAL A 35 -12.84 5.72 9.75
C VAL A 35 -11.58 5.12 9.13
N ILE A 36 -10.86 4.31 9.91
CA ILE A 36 -9.77 3.46 9.41
C ILE A 36 -10.32 2.04 9.39
N THR A 37 -10.31 1.40 8.23
CA THR A 37 -10.82 0.05 8.04
C THR A 37 -9.66 -0.89 7.68
N ALA A 38 -9.64 -2.09 8.24
CA ALA A 38 -8.69 -3.12 7.87
C ALA A 38 -9.40 -4.46 7.64
N VAL A 39 -9.06 -5.14 6.55
CA VAL A 39 -9.47 -6.54 6.34
C VAL A 39 -8.42 -7.44 6.97
N VAL A 40 -8.84 -8.28 7.90
CA VAL A 40 -7.95 -9.19 8.64
C VAL A 40 -8.47 -10.61 8.57
N ARG A 41 -7.56 -11.57 8.46
CA ARG A 41 -7.92 -12.97 8.70
C ARG A 41 -8.15 -13.16 10.21
N PRO A 42 -9.17 -13.91 10.65
CA PRO A 42 -9.44 -14.14 12.08
C PRO A 42 -8.19 -14.58 12.86
N ALA A 43 -7.44 -15.54 12.31
CA ALA A 43 -6.20 -16.08 12.90
C ALA A 43 -4.99 -15.11 12.89
N SER A 44 -5.17 -13.85 12.50
CA SER A 44 -4.10 -12.84 12.50
C SER A 44 -4.53 -11.53 13.15
N LYS A 45 -5.72 -11.48 13.75
CA LYS A 45 -6.26 -10.30 14.42
C LYS A 45 -5.46 -9.93 15.67
N ASP A 46 -4.97 -10.93 16.38
CA ASP A 46 -4.10 -10.84 17.56
C ASP A 46 -2.77 -10.13 17.31
N LYS A 47 -2.33 -10.02 16.05
CA LYS A 47 -1.13 -9.29 15.67
C LYS A 47 -1.28 -7.77 15.77
N ILE A 48 -2.52 -7.26 15.77
CA ILE A 48 -2.80 -5.84 15.90
C ILE A 48 -2.80 -5.50 17.39
N GLY A 49 -1.99 -4.51 17.79
CA GLY A 49 -1.96 -4.04 19.17
C GLY A 49 -3.33 -3.51 19.64
N GLN A 50 -3.65 -3.68 20.92
CA GLN A 50 -4.98 -3.34 21.46
C GLN A 50 -5.38 -1.88 21.21
N ASP A 51 -4.42 -0.95 21.40
CA ASP A 51 -4.67 0.48 21.18
C ASP A 51 -5.00 0.77 19.71
N THR A 52 -4.24 0.18 18.79
CA THR A 52 -4.50 0.28 17.34
C THR A 52 -5.84 -0.36 16.98
N LEU A 53 -6.15 -1.52 17.56
CA LEU A 53 -7.38 -2.25 17.32
C LEU A 53 -8.60 -1.42 17.75
N ALA A 54 -8.51 -0.65 18.83
CA ALA A 54 -9.56 0.26 19.27
C ALA A 54 -9.81 1.42 18.28
N GLY A 55 -8.78 1.82 17.53
CA GLY A 55 -8.87 2.88 16.51
C GLY A 55 -9.28 2.41 15.12
N VAL A 56 -9.39 1.10 14.88
CA VAL A 56 -9.60 0.49 13.56
C VAL A 56 -10.90 -0.30 13.50
N LYS A 57 -11.71 -0.03 12.48
CA LYS A 57 -12.84 -0.88 12.09
C LYS A 57 -12.30 -2.14 11.41
N VAL A 58 -12.46 -3.28 12.07
CA VAL A 58 -12.00 -4.56 11.53
C VAL A 58 -13.11 -5.25 10.76
N ILE A 59 -12.79 -5.70 9.54
CA ILE A 59 -13.59 -6.64 8.76
C ILE A 59 -12.84 -7.96 8.75
N GLU A 60 -13.43 -8.98 9.36
CA GLU A 60 -12.83 -10.31 9.40
C GLU A 60 -13.17 -11.08 8.13
N GLY A 61 -12.16 -11.54 7.39
CA GLY A 61 -12.37 -12.30 6.17
C GLY A 61 -11.11 -12.48 5.33
N ASN A 62 -11.31 -12.89 4.08
CA ASN A 62 -10.24 -13.12 3.12
C ASN A 62 -10.30 -12.09 1.99
N LEU A 63 -9.15 -11.58 1.55
CA LEU A 63 -9.07 -10.65 0.41
C LEU A 63 -9.45 -11.29 -0.92
N LEU A 64 -9.42 -12.63 -1.00
CA LEU A 64 -9.88 -13.38 -2.16
C LEU A 64 -11.37 -13.69 -2.13
N ASP A 65 -12.05 -13.39 -1.02
CA ASP A 65 -13.50 -13.49 -0.92
C ASP A 65 -14.14 -12.19 -1.43
N GLU A 66 -14.90 -12.30 -2.51
CA GLU A 66 -15.48 -11.15 -3.19
C GLU A 66 -16.47 -10.38 -2.31
N THR A 67 -17.23 -11.10 -1.46
CA THR A 67 -18.18 -10.47 -0.52
C THR A 67 -17.44 -9.65 0.53
N THR A 68 -16.41 -10.21 1.16
CA THR A 68 -15.56 -9.53 2.14
C THR A 68 -14.92 -8.30 1.52
N LEU A 69 -14.35 -8.43 0.33
CA LEU A 69 -13.65 -7.32 -0.31
C LEU A 69 -14.61 -6.22 -0.76
N THR A 70 -15.76 -6.58 -1.33
CA THR A 70 -16.81 -5.61 -1.70
C THR A 70 -17.31 -4.84 -0.48
N GLN A 71 -17.55 -5.53 0.64
CA GLN A 71 -17.92 -4.89 1.90
C GLN A 71 -16.82 -3.94 2.40
N ALA A 72 -15.55 -4.29 2.24
CA ALA A 72 -14.44 -3.48 2.69
C ALA A 72 -14.22 -2.23 1.84
N LEU A 73 -14.43 -2.33 0.54
CA LEU A 73 -14.26 -1.24 -0.43
C LEU A 73 -15.38 -0.20 -0.37
N ASP A 74 -16.51 -0.54 0.24
CA ASP A 74 -17.65 0.36 0.37
C ASP A 74 -17.31 1.60 1.22
N ASN A 75 -17.78 2.76 0.76
CA ASN A 75 -17.63 4.06 1.41
C ASN A 75 -16.18 4.45 1.81
N GLN A 76 -15.18 4.01 1.03
CA GLN A 76 -13.77 4.38 1.24
C GLN A 76 -13.37 5.56 0.35
N ASN A 77 -12.51 6.45 0.84
CA ASN A 77 -11.94 7.54 0.05
C ASN A 77 -10.53 7.23 -0.45
N VAL A 78 -9.73 6.55 0.37
CA VAL A 78 -8.36 6.11 0.01
C VAL A 78 -8.20 4.64 0.35
N ILE A 79 -7.57 3.88 -0.54
CA ILE A 79 -7.28 2.46 -0.34
C ILE A 79 -5.76 2.26 -0.36
N ILE A 80 -5.21 1.61 0.66
CA ILE A 80 -3.80 1.26 0.77
C ILE A 80 -3.67 -0.26 0.64
N VAL A 81 -2.89 -0.72 -0.34
CA VAL A 81 -2.65 -2.14 -0.61
C VAL A 81 -1.22 -2.50 -0.20
N ALA A 82 -1.09 -3.09 0.99
CA ALA A 82 0.19 -3.54 1.57
C ALA A 82 0.30 -5.08 1.61
N VAL A 83 -0.26 -5.75 0.60
CA VAL A 83 -0.28 -7.21 0.50
C VAL A 83 1.08 -7.71 -0.01
N GLY A 84 1.72 -8.54 0.82
CA GLY A 84 3.14 -8.89 0.64
C GLY A 84 3.44 -10.20 -0.08
N HIS A 85 2.57 -11.21 -0.01
CA HIS A 85 2.92 -12.58 -0.38
C HIS A 85 1.90 -13.24 -1.30
N GLY A 86 2.41 -13.98 -2.29
CA GLY A 86 1.66 -14.86 -3.16
C GLY A 86 0.75 -14.13 -4.14
N SER A 87 -0.16 -14.88 -4.75
CA SER A 87 -1.08 -14.35 -5.76
C SER A 87 -2.08 -13.34 -5.21
N VAL A 88 -2.28 -13.31 -3.89
CA VAL A 88 -3.25 -12.43 -3.20
C VAL A 88 -3.07 -10.96 -3.59
N CYS A 89 -1.84 -10.50 -3.81
CA CYS A 89 -1.60 -9.10 -4.17
C CYS A 89 -2.27 -8.72 -5.51
N HIS A 90 -2.09 -9.52 -6.55
CA HIS A 90 -2.64 -9.21 -7.87
C HIS A 90 -4.10 -9.68 -8.02
N GLU A 91 -4.53 -10.73 -7.31
CA GLU A 91 -5.93 -11.14 -7.30
C GLU A 91 -6.82 -10.10 -6.59
N SER A 92 -6.39 -9.57 -5.44
CA SER A 92 -7.09 -8.48 -4.78
C SER A 92 -7.13 -7.20 -5.63
N GLN A 93 -6.08 -6.95 -6.44
CA GLN A 93 -6.06 -5.83 -7.39
C GLN A 93 -7.07 -6.00 -8.51
N LYS A 94 -7.30 -7.22 -9.02
CA LYS A 94 -8.34 -7.48 -10.04
C LYS A 94 -9.73 -7.12 -9.50
N LEU A 95 -10.04 -7.56 -8.28
CA LEU A 95 -11.32 -7.27 -7.64
C LEU A 95 -11.48 -5.77 -7.34
N LEU A 96 -10.42 -5.11 -6.89
CA LEU A 96 -10.41 -3.66 -6.68
C LEU A 96 -10.68 -2.89 -7.98
N ASN A 97 -10.07 -3.31 -9.10
CA ASN A 97 -10.33 -2.73 -10.40
C ASN A 97 -11.79 -2.94 -10.84
N ALA A 98 -12.36 -4.13 -10.60
CA ALA A 98 -13.75 -4.41 -10.92
C ALA A 98 -14.73 -3.53 -10.12
N HIS A 99 -14.39 -3.21 -8.87
CA HIS A 99 -15.20 -2.36 -7.99
C HIS A 99 -14.97 -0.85 -8.19
N ALA A 100 -13.98 -0.45 -9.01
CA ALA A 100 -13.56 0.94 -9.11
C ALA A 100 -14.67 1.90 -9.58
N ALA A 101 -15.56 1.44 -10.46
CA ALA A 101 -16.65 2.25 -11.03
C ALA A 101 -17.67 2.70 -9.97
N THR A 102 -17.95 1.85 -8.98
CA THR A 102 -18.90 2.13 -7.90
C THR A 102 -18.23 2.66 -6.64
N SER A 103 -16.90 2.55 -6.56
CA SER A 103 -16.14 3.02 -5.40
C SER A 103 -16.09 4.54 -5.31
N GLN A 104 -16.21 5.06 -4.09
CA GLN A 104 -15.92 6.47 -3.78
C GLN A 104 -14.42 6.76 -3.64
N ALA A 105 -13.58 5.72 -3.73
CA ALA A 105 -12.14 5.89 -3.55
C ALA A 105 -11.59 6.72 -4.71
N HIS A 106 -10.96 7.85 -4.39
CA HIS A 106 -10.31 8.71 -5.37
C HIS A 106 -8.82 8.35 -5.52
N ARG A 107 -8.24 7.66 -4.55
CA ARG A 107 -6.83 7.27 -4.57
C ARG A 107 -6.61 5.83 -4.12
N VAL A 108 -5.74 5.13 -4.83
CA VAL A 108 -5.20 3.83 -4.40
C VAL A 108 -3.68 3.92 -4.29
N VAL A 109 -3.14 3.59 -3.12
CA VAL A 109 -1.71 3.48 -2.88
C VAL A 109 -1.33 2.01 -2.83
N VAL A 110 -0.48 1.55 -3.74
CA VAL A 110 -0.08 0.14 -3.83
C VAL A 110 1.39 -0.04 -3.51
N VAL A 111 1.68 -0.87 -2.52
CA VAL A 111 3.05 -1.22 -2.12
C VAL A 111 3.51 -2.48 -2.85
N THR A 112 4.48 -2.33 -3.74
CA THR A 112 5.12 -3.43 -4.44
C THR A 112 6.51 -3.70 -3.89
N SER A 113 7.55 -3.52 -4.69
CA SER A 113 8.94 -3.79 -4.32
C SER A 113 9.85 -3.08 -5.31
N LEU A 114 11.01 -2.61 -4.84
CA LEU A 114 12.10 -2.32 -5.75
C LEU A 114 12.48 -3.59 -6.53
N GLY A 115 12.75 -3.46 -7.83
CA GLY A 115 13.03 -4.58 -8.72
C GLY A 115 11.82 -5.10 -9.51
N THR A 116 10.65 -4.47 -9.38
CA THR A 116 9.49 -4.71 -10.26
C THR A 116 9.55 -3.83 -11.51
N ASN A 117 9.17 -4.40 -12.65
CA ASN A 117 9.07 -3.69 -13.93
C ASN A 117 10.33 -2.82 -14.22
N GLU A 118 10.15 -1.54 -14.55
CA GLU A 118 11.23 -0.62 -14.92
C GLU A 118 12.27 -0.45 -13.79
N SER A 119 11.89 -0.64 -12.53
CA SER A 119 12.84 -0.53 -11.42
C SER A 119 13.84 -1.69 -11.35
N TYR A 120 13.60 -2.80 -12.08
CA TYR A 120 14.57 -3.88 -12.18
C TYR A 120 15.86 -3.43 -12.86
N ASP A 121 15.76 -2.65 -13.94
CA ASP A 121 16.94 -2.23 -14.70
C ASP A 121 17.80 -1.23 -13.93
N GLU A 122 17.17 -0.47 -13.03
CA GLU A 122 17.82 0.48 -12.13
C GLU A 122 18.52 -0.20 -10.93
N CYS A 123 18.17 -1.45 -10.61
CA CYS A 123 18.78 -2.18 -9.52
C CYS A 123 20.28 -2.47 -9.76
N ASN A 124 21.07 -2.40 -8.69
CA ASN A 124 22.45 -2.85 -8.68
C ASN A 124 22.53 -4.38 -8.85
N PHE A 125 23.73 -4.88 -9.15
CA PHE A 125 23.95 -6.31 -9.43
C PHE A 125 23.42 -7.24 -8.31
N PHE A 126 23.70 -6.91 -7.04
CA PHE A 126 23.24 -7.72 -5.90
C PHE A 126 21.71 -7.77 -5.78
N THR A 127 21.05 -6.62 -5.94
CA THR A 127 19.60 -6.53 -5.91
C THR A 127 18.99 -7.31 -7.08
N LYS A 128 19.55 -7.20 -8.29
CA LYS A 128 19.14 -7.99 -9.46
C LYS A 128 19.28 -9.49 -9.21
N THR A 129 20.38 -9.93 -8.60
CA THR A 129 20.57 -11.35 -8.24
C THR A 129 19.51 -11.82 -7.24
N LEU A 130 19.24 -11.05 -6.19
CA LEU A 130 18.21 -11.42 -5.19
C LEU A 130 16.81 -11.48 -5.80
N VAL A 131 16.47 -10.50 -6.64
CA VAL A 131 15.19 -10.41 -7.36
C VAL A 131 15.01 -11.56 -8.33
N SER A 132 16.04 -11.89 -9.11
CA SER A 132 15.98 -12.95 -10.14
C SER A 132 16.04 -14.38 -9.57
N THR A 133 16.45 -14.54 -8.30
CA THR A 133 16.58 -15.85 -7.65
C THR A 133 15.54 -16.04 -6.54
N VAL A 134 15.78 -15.47 -5.37
CA VAL A 134 15.01 -15.69 -4.14
C VAL A 134 13.61 -15.08 -4.22
N LEU A 135 13.48 -13.92 -4.85
CA LEU A 135 12.22 -13.17 -4.88
C LEU A 135 11.47 -13.30 -6.21
N ARG A 136 11.93 -14.15 -7.14
CA ARG A 136 11.42 -14.21 -8.51
C ARG A 136 9.90 -14.39 -8.58
N THR A 137 9.36 -15.30 -7.78
CA THR A 137 7.92 -15.60 -7.74
C THR A 137 7.12 -14.41 -7.20
N GLU A 138 7.55 -13.84 -6.08
CA GLU A 138 6.87 -12.71 -5.45
C GLU A 138 6.92 -11.44 -6.32
N ILE A 139 8.07 -11.19 -6.95
CA ILE A 139 8.23 -10.09 -7.91
C ILE A 139 7.37 -10.31 -9.15
N GLY A 140 7.22 -11.56 -9.61
CA GLY A 140 6.29 -11.93 -10.67
C GLY A 140 4.83 -11.56 -10.32
N HIS A 141 4.37 -11.90 -9.12
CA HIS A 141 3.03 -11.50 -8.66
C HIS A 141 2.88 -9.99 -8.54
N LYS A 142 3.90 -9.29 -8.03
CA LYS A 142 3.89 -7.82 -7.94
C LYS A 142 3.93 -7.14 -9.31
N LYS A 143 4.63 -7.71 -10.29
CA LYS A 143 4.59 -7.22 -11.68
C LYS A 143 3.17 -7.27 -12.25
N ILE A 144 2.48 -8.41 -12.12
CA ILE A 144 1.08 -8.54 -12.55
C ILE A 144 0.19 -7.51 -11.83
N GLN A 145 0.42 -7.29 -10.54
CA GLN A 145 -0.31 -6.29 -9.76
C GLN A 145 -0.11 -4.86 -10.31
N GLU A 146 1.12 -4.47 -10.61
CA GLU A 146 1.41 -3.15 -11.18
C GLU A 146 0.78 -2.98 -12.56
N ASP A 147 0.88 -4.01 -13.41
CA ASP A 147 0.32 -3.97 -14.76
C ASP A 147 -1.19 -3.79 -14.71
N LEU A 148 -1.88 -4.55 -13.84
CA LEU A 148 -3.31 -4.40 -13.59
C LEU A 148 -3.70 -3.02 -13.06
N LEU A 149 -2.89 -2.44 -12.18
CA LEU A 149 -3.15 -1.10 -11.65
C LEU A 149 -3.00 -0.04 -12.75
N ARG A 150 -1.90 -0.09 -13.52
CA ARG A 150 -1.57 0.87 -14.59
C ARG A 150 -2.54 0.79 -15.77
N SER A 151 -3.06 -0.40 -16.08
CA SER A 151 -4.09 -0.57 -17.11
C SER A 151 -5.52 -0.46 -16.55
N GLY A 152 -5.67 -0.24 -15.25
CA GLY A 152 -6.95 -0.27 -14.54
C GLY A 152 -7.67 1.07 -14.49
N PRO A 153 -8.90 1.10 -13.93
CA PRO A 153 -9.73 2.30 -13.94
C PRO A 153 -9.16 3.48 -13.14
N PHE A 154 -8.30 3.23 -12.15
CA PHE A 154 -7.62 4.28 -11.39
C PHE A 154 -6.59 5.05 -12.22
N SER A 155 -6.06 4.45 -13.29
CA SER A 155 -5.10 5.10 -14.19
C SER A 155 -5.79 6.01 -15.20
N SER A 156 -6.90 5.53 -15.78
CA SER A 156 -7.62 6.18 -16.89
C SER A 156 -8.74 7.14 -16.46
N SER A 157 -9.10 7.18 -15.19
CA SER A 157 -10.16 8.07 -14.68
C SER A 157 -9.69 9.52 -14.53
N ASP A 158 -10.59 10.46 -14.81
CA ASP A 158 -10.39 11.90 -14.57
C ASP A 158 -10.48 12.30 -13.09
N THR A 159 -11.09 11.46 -12.25
CA THR A 159 -11.35 11.77 -10.83
C THR A 159 -10.60 10.86 -9.87
N LYS A 160 -9.96 9.80 -10.37
CA LYS A 160 -9.23 8.83 -9.58
C LYS A 160 -7.76 8.74 -10.00
N ASP A 161 -6.89 8.46 -9.06
CA ASP A 161 -5.49 8.16 -9.31
C ASP A 161 -4.98 6.97 -8.52
N PHE A 162 -3.76 6.58 -8.86
CA PHE A 162 -2.98 5.65 -8.07
C PHE A 162 -1.60 6.23 -7.73
N VAL A 163 -0.98 5.69 -6.69
CA VAL A 163 0.44 5.87 -6.39
C VAL A 163 1.07 4.51 -6.14
N LEU A 164 2.16 4.20 -6.83
CA LEU A 164 2.96 3.00 -6.64
C LEU A 164 4.13 3.29 -5.70
N VAL A 165 4.32 2.43 -4.70
CA VAL A 165 5.41 2.54 -3.71
C VAL A 165 6.27 1.28 -3.80
N ARG A 166 7.54 1.45 -4.18
CA ARG A 166 8.53 0.39 -4.41
C ARG A 166 9.64 0.49 -3.36
N PRO A 167 9.41 -0.02 -2.15
CA PRO A 167 10.45 0.00 -1.12
C PRO A 167 11.62 -0.92 -1.50
N ALA A 168 12.83 -0.52 -1.11
CA ALA A 168 14.02 -1.36 -1.10
C ALA A 168 13.93 -2.41 0.03
N GLY A 169 15.06 -2.97 0.48
CA GLY A 169 15.08 -4.03 1.49
C GLY A 169 14.43 -3.60 2.82
N LEU A 170 13.24 -4.12 3.11
CA LEU A 170 12.46 -3.75 4.30
C LEU A 170 13.14 -4.18 5.62
N THR A 171 13.29 -3.25 6.56
CA THR A 171 13.84 -3.45 7.92
C THR A 171 12.78 -3.25 9.00
N GLY A 172 13.19 -2.95 10.24
CA GLY A 172 12.31 -2.92 11.40
C GLY A 172 11.22 -1.84 11.35
N PRO A 173 10.43 -1.71 12.43
CA PRO A 173 9.28 -0.83 12.52
C PRO A 173 9.63 0.63 12.81
N GLU A 174 10.90 0.96 13.06
CA GLU A 174 11.37 2.28 13.45
C GLU A 174 10.96 3.38 12.45
N VAL A 175 10.52 4.53 12.94
CA VAL A 175 10.21 5.72 12.13
C VAL A 175 11.33 6.73 12.37
N THR A 176 12.21 6.89 11.39
CA THR A 176 13.31 7.87 11.47
C THR A 176 12.95 9.17 10.77
N GLY A 177 11.99 9.14 9.84
CA GLY A 177 11.66 10.27 8.97
C GLY A 177 12.75 10.58 7.92
N VAL A 178 13.83 9.79 7.89
CA VAL A 178 14.96 9.96 6.98
C VAL A 178 14.96 8.81 5.98
N TYR A 179 14.58 9.11 4.74
CA TYR A 179 14.57 8.19 3.61
C TYR A 179 14.56 8.99 2.31
N THR A 180 14.97 8.35 1.22
CA THR A 180 14.82 8.89 -0.14
C THR A 180 13.52 8.37 -0.74
N ALA A 181 12.74 9.25 -1.34
CA ALA A 181 11.59 8.89 -2.18
C ALA A 181 11.78 9.54 -3.55
N ALA A 182 12.04 8.74 -4.58
CA ALA A 182 12.33 9.21 -5.93
C ALA A 182 11.57 8.40 -6.97
N GLU A 183 11.20 9.01 -8.09
CA GLU A 183 10.54 8.26 -9.18
C GLU A 183 11.48 7.22 -9.81
N HIS A 184 12.78 7.56 -9.86
CA HIS A 184 13.85 6.77 -10.45
C HIS A 184 15.16 6.95 -9.68
N GLY A 185 16.11 6.03 -9.88
CA GLY A 185 17.51 6.16 -9.47
C GLY A 185 17.86 5.49 -8.14
N VAL A 186 16.92 4.80 -7.49
CA VAL A 186 17.22 4.00 -6.29
C VAL A 186 17.69 2.61 -6.72
N ALA A 187 19.00 2.39 -6.71
CA ALA A 187 19.59 1.14 -7.18
C ALA A 187 19.57 -0.02 -6.14
N GLY A 188 19.10 0.23 -4.93
CA GLY A 188 19.09 -0.71 -3.82
C GLY A 188 19.19 0.00 -2.48
N GLY A 189 19.34 -0.76 -1.41
CA GLY A 189 19.43 -0.21 -0.06
C GLY A 189 18.45 -0.89 0.90
N ARG A 190 18.25 -0.24 2.05
CA ARG A 190 17.40 -0.75 3.12
C ARG A 190 16.58 0.39 3.68
N ILE A 191 15.28 0.16 3.81
CA ILE A 191 14.35 1.12 4.40
C ILE A 191 13.51 0.46 5.48
N THR A 192 13.24 1.21 6.53
CA THR A 192 12.42 0.77 7.66
C THR A 192 10.96 0.72 7.25
N ARG A 193 10.22 -0.26 7.77
CA ARG A 193 8.77 -0.35 7.52
C ARG A 193 8.03 0.85 8.10
N GLY A 194 8.54 1.41 9.20
CA GLY A 194 8.05 2.65 9.78
C GLY A 194 8.18 3.83 8.81
N ASN A 195 9.30 3.96 8.09
CA ASN A 195 9.50 5.03 7.11
C ASN A 195 8.64 4.86 5.85
N VAL A 196 8.46 3.63 5.37
CA VAL A 196 7.53 3.37 4.26
C VAL A 196 6.10 3.76 4.65
N ALA A 197 5.66 3.36 5.85
CA ALA A 197 4.36 3.80 6.38
C ALA A 197 4.30 5.33 6.53
N HIS A 198 5.38 5.95 7.02
CA HIS A 198 5.46 7.40 7.21
C HIS A 198 5.28 8.16 5.90
N PHE A 199 5.93 7.71 4.82
CA PHE A 199 5.73 8.27 3.49
C PHE A 199 4.28 8.15 3.03
N ILE A 200 3.69 6.96 3.15
CA ILE A 200 2.31 6.71 2.71
C ILE A 200 1.31 7.58 3.48
N VAL A 201 1.44 7.63 4.81
CA VAL A 201 0.49 8.34 5.68
C VAL A 201 0.66 9.85 5.55
N ASN A 202 1.89 10.38 5.61
CA ASN A 202 2.10 11.83 5.68
C ASN A 202 2.13 12.51 4.29
N GLU A 203 2.57 11.82 3.24
CA GLU A 203 2.73 12.45 1.91
C GLU A 203 1.62 12.10 0.93
N LEU A 204 1.11 10.85 0.98
CA LEU A 204 0.22 10.34 -0.07
C LEU A 204 -1.26 10.41 0.30
N LEU A 205 -1.57 10.36 1.59
CA LEU A 205 -2.94 10.17 2.07
C LEU A 205 -3.84 11.38 1.78
N SER A 206 -3.33 12.60 1.92
CA SER A 206 -4.09 13.85 1.71
C SER A 206 -4.06 14.36 0.26
N GLY A 207 -3.37 13.65 -0.64
CA GLY A 207 -3.25 14.10 -2.01
C GLY A 207 -4.47 13.76 -2.87
N LYS A 208 -4.45 14.24 -4.10
CA LYS A 208 -5.58 14.19 -5.03
C LYS A 208 -5.12 14.02 -6.47
N LYS A 209 -6.04 13.62 -7.34
CA LYS A 209 -5.81 13.55 -8.78
C LYS A 209 -5.16 14.83 -9.31
N GLY A 210 -4.07 14.68 -10.06
CA GLY A 210 -3.30 15.77 -10.65
C GLY A 210 -2.25 16.41 -9.73
N ASP A 211 -2.08 15.92 -8.49
CA ASP A 211 -0.95 16.32 -7.66
C ASP A 211 0.38 15.73 -8.17
N LYS A 212 1.49 16.06 -7.47
CA LYS A 212 2.83 15.62 -7.87
C LYS A 212 3.06 14.10 -7.79
N TYR A 213 2.18 13.35 -7.12
CA TYR A 213 2.27 11.90 -6.92
C TYR A 213 1.30 11.11 -7.81
N SER A 214 0.24 11.76 -8.31
CA SER A 214 -0.85 11.18 -9.10
C SER A 214 -0.34 10.38 -10.30
N ASN A 215 -0.72 9.10 -10.36
CA ASN A 215 -0.39 8.13 -11.41
C ASN A 215 1.12 7.86 -11.57
N LYS A 216 1.89 7.98 -10.48
CA LYS A 216 3.34 7.77 -10.50
C LYS A 216 3.78 6.64 -9.59
N SER A 217 5.03 6.23 -9.78
CA SER A 217 5.73 5.24 -8.96
C SER A 217 6.91 5.87 -8.25
N PHE A 218 7.08 5.56 -6.97
CA PHE A 218 8.18 6.03 -6.13
C PHE A 218 8.96 4.86 -5.57
N GLN A 219 10.27 4.91 -5.74
CA GLN A 219 11.24 4.02 -5.13
C GLN A 219 11.69 4.61 -3.79
N LEU A 220 11.71 3.78 -2.75
CA LEU A 220 12.05 4.22 -1.40
C LEU A 220 13.25 3.44 -0.85
N ALA A 221 14.26 4.15 -0.33
CA ALA A 221 15.43 3.59 0.33
C ALA A 221 15.89 4.45 1.52
#